data_AF-A0AA38N4Q8-F1
#
_entry.id   AF-A0AA38N4Q8-F1
#
_cell.length_a   1.000
_cell.length_b   1.000
_cell.length_c   1.000
_cell.angle_alpha   90.00
_cell.angle_beta   90.00
_cell.angle_gamma   90.00
#
_symmetry.space_group_name_H-M   'P 1'
#
loop_
_entity.id
_entity.type
_entity.pdbx_description
1 polymer ?
#
loop_
_entity_poly.entity_id
_entity_poly.type
_entity_poly.pdbx_seq_one_letter_code
_entity_poly.pdbx_strand_id
1 'polypeptide(L)'
;RFGDPLAERLEYILTQHAPFTGEPVNSTEIRSLERFVAYRISDLTHLLMDSAGEGKEHQIPTQFLVNPDFEPCSWFARQSGNSGAGRHNPSQHMGDARATRVSQILNSAANYP
;
A
#
# COMPACT_ATOMS: atom_id res chain seq x y z
N ARG A 1 -4.43 -14.94 9.77
CA ARG A 1 -4.04 -13.50 9.79
C ARG A 1 -2.53 -13.30 9.85
N PHE A 2 -1.76 -14.19 10.47
CA PHE A 2 -0.31 -14.24 10.31
C PHE A 2 0.09 -15.36 9.35
N GLY A 3 1.07 -15.11 8.48
CA GLY A 3 1.76 -16.16 7.72
C GLY A 3 1.41 -16.25 6.24
N ASP A 4 0.75 -15.24 5.65
CA ASP A 4 0.69 -15.10 4.20
C ASP A 4 1.57 -13.93 3.76
N PRO A 5 2.82 -14.21 3.33
CA PRO A 5 3.76 -13.16 2.98
C PRO A 5 3.32 -12.33 1.77
N LEU A 6 2.44 -12.85 0.91
CA LEU A 6 1.92 -12.10 -0.24
C LEU A 6 0.87 -11.09 0.22
N ALA A 7 -0.01 -11.48 1.13
CA ALA A 7 -1.00 -10.60 1.73
C ALA A 7 -0.32 -9.48 2.54
N GLU A 8 0.61 -9.84 3.42
CA GLU A 8 1.35 -8.88 4.26
C GLU A 8 2.15 -7.88 3.41
N ARG A 9 2.81 -8.36 2.33
CA ARG A 9 3.50 -7.47 1.38
C ARG A 9 2.53 -6.53 0.67
N LEU A 10 1.37 -7.02 0.25
CA LEU A 10 0.35 -6.21 -0.41
C LEU A 10 -0.16 -5.09 0.50
N GLU A 11 -0.56 -5.43 1.73
CA GLU A 11 -1.00 -4.48 2.75
C GLU A 11 0.06 -3.41 3.03
N TYR A 12 1.32 -3.83 3.21
CA TYR A 12 2.43 -2.93 3.44
C TYR A 12 2.61 -1.93 2.30
N ILE A 13 2.67 -2.42 1.05
CA ILE A 13 2.86 -1.56 -0.12
C ILE A 13 1.73 -0.54 -0.23
N LEU A 14 0.47 -0.97 -0.14
CA LEU A 14 -0.66 -0.05 -0.26
C LEU A 14 -0.70 0.99 0.86
N THR A 15 -0.39 0.58 2.09
CA THR A 15 -0.34 1.49 3.24
C THR A 15 0.76 2.52 3.12
N GLN A 16 1.96 2.14 2.63
CA GLN A 16 3.06 3.09 2.42
C GLN A 16 2.79 4.10 1.30
N HIS A 17 1.93 3.74 0.34
CA HIS A 17 1.60 4.58 -0.81
C HIS A 17 0.31 5.39 -0.66
N ALA A 18 -0.44 5.19 0.43
CA ALA A 18 -1.57 6.06 0.77
C ALA A 18 -1.08 7.49 1.13
N PRO A 19 -1.86 8.55 0.86
CA PRO A 19 -3.19 8.55 0.23
C PRO A 19 -3.15 8.25 -1.28
N PHE A 20 -4.20 7.63 -1.77
CA PHE A 20 -4.48 7.52 -3.21
C PHE A 20 -5.21 8.79 -3.69
N THR A 21 -5.27 9.02 -5.02
CA THR A 21 -5.83 10.25 -5.60
C THR A 21 -7.25 10.56 -5.06
N GLY A 22 -7.65 11.82 -4.93
CA GLY A 22 -8.99 12.16 -4.44
C GLY A 22 -9.25 11.88 -2.94
N GLU A 23 -8.29 11.31 -2.22
CA GLU A 23 -8.42 11.08 -0.77
C GLU A 23 -7.92 12.27 0.05
N PRO A 24 -8.54 12.56 1.21
CA PRO A 24 -8.08 13.62 2.10
C PRO A 24 -6.72 13.31 2.74
N VAL A 25 -5.70 14.08 2.40
CA VAL A 25 -4.30 13.91 2.83
C VAL A 25 -4.11 13.90 4.37
N ASN A 26 -5.06 14.49 5.11
CA ASN A 26 -5.02 14.66 6.56
C ASN A 26 -5.97 13.73 7.33
N SER A 27 -6.58 12.72 6.70
CA SER A 27 -7.38 11.75 7.45
C SER A 27 -6.49 10.76 8.18
N THR A 28 -6.69 10.64 9.50
CA THR A 28 -6.04 9.63 10.33
C THR A 28 -6.38 8.20 9.87
N GLU A 29 -7.58 8.00 9.34
CA GLU A 29 -8.06 6.69 8.86
C GLU A 29 -7.30 6.22 7.61
N ILE A 30 -6.93 7.16 6.72
CA ILE A 30 -6.20 6.87 5.48
C ILE A 30 -4.78 6.36 5.75
N ARG A 31 -4.17 6.83 6.84
CA ARG A 31 -2.81 6.44 7.26
C ARG A 31 -2.81 5.30 8.29
N SER A 32 -3.97 4.74 8.60
CA SER A 32 -4.06 3.62 9.52
C SER A 32 -3.41 2.38 8.90
N LEU A 33 -2.60 1.68 9.69
CA LEU A 33 -2.08 0.36 9.34
C LEU A 33 -3.20 -0.68 9.17
N GLU A 34 -4.39 -0.40 9.71
CA GLU A 34 -5.57 -1.27 9.62
C GLU A 34 -6.47 -0.94 8.42
N ARG A 35 -6.05 0.01 7.57
CA ARG A 35 -6.83 0.42 6.40
C ARG A 35 -7.02 -0.74 5.42
N PHE A 36 -5.90 -1.31 5.02
CA PHE A 36 -5.85 -2.40 4.07
C PHE A 36 -5.72 -3.72 4.81
N VAL A 37 -6.64 -4.63 4.54
CA VAL A 37 -6.57 -5.99 5.06
C VAL A 37 -6.67 -6.94 3.88
N ALA A 38 -5.65 -7.77 3.70
CA ALA A 38 -5.58 -8.78 2.67
C ALA A 38 -5.52 -10.17 3.30
N TYR A 39 -6.16 -11.14 2.65
CA TYR A 39 -6.02 -12.55 3.04
C TYR A 39 -6.33 -13.48 1.87
N ARG A 40 -5.71 -14.65 1.87
CA ARG A 40 -6.00 -15.69 0.90
C ARG A 40 -7.36 -16.33 1.19
N ILE A 41 -8.21 -16.39 0.17
CA ILE A 41 -9.52 -17.07 0.24
C ILE A 41 -9.51 -18.40 -0.52
N SER A 42 -8.56 -18.58 -1.44
CA SER A 42 -8.27 -19.87 -2.09
C SER A 42 -6.82 -19.87 -2.58
N ASP A 43 -6.29 -21.01 -3.03
CA ASP A 43 -4.93 -21.07 -3.59
C ASP A 43 -4.72 -20.13 -4.78
N LEU A 44 -5.79 -19.77 -5.47
CA LEU A 44 -5.77 -18.93 -6.67
C LEU A 44 -6.18 -17.48 -6.42
N THR A 45 -6.69 -17.15 -5.23
CA THR A 45 -7.30 -15.84 -5.00
C THR A 45 -7.03 -15.30 -3.60
N HIS A 46 -6.63 -14.04 -3.57
CA HIS A 46 -6.59 -13.17 -2.39
C HIS A 46 -7.75 -12.19 -2.43
N LEU A 47 -8.27 -11.85 -1.25
CA LEU A 47 -9.21 -10.77 -1.06
C LEU A 47 -8.49 -9.60 -0.39
N LEU A 48 -8.71 -8.38 -0.89
CA LEU A 48 -8.27 -7.12 -0.31
C LEU A 48 -9.49 -6.31 0.11
N MET A 49 -9.52 -5.88 1.36
CA MET A 49 -10.53 -4.99 1.92
C MET A 49 -9.91 -3.61 2.15
N ASP A 50 -10.61 -2.55 1.76
CA ASP A 50 -10.27 -1.17 2.11
C ASP A 50 -11.34 -0.58 3.04
N SER A 51 -10.97 -0.37 4.31
CA SER A 51 -11.89 0.21 5.29
C SER A 51 -12.19 1.69 5.07
N ALA A 52 -11.35 2.41 4.30
CA ALA A 52 -11.63 3.80 3.92
C ALA A 52 -12.59 3.91 2.72
N GLY A 53 -12.63 2.88 1.87
CA GLY A 53 -13.41 2.83 0.63
C GLY A 53 -14.79 2.19 0.79
N GLU A 54 -15.53 2.55 1.85
CA GLU A 54 -16.84 1.96 2.19
C GLU A 54 -16.82 0.43 2.43
N GLY A 55 -15.65 -0.14 2.73
CA GLY A 55 -15.51 -1.59 2.91
C GLY A 55 -15.57 -2.38 1.60
N LYS A 56 -15.24 -1.76 0.46
CA LYS A 56 -15.15 -2.49 -0.81
C LYS A 56 -14.13 -3.62 -0.73
N GLU A 57 -14.55 -4.77 -1.25
CA GLU A 57 -13.72 -5.94 -1.37
C GLU A 57 -13.22 -6.08 -2.81
N HIS A 58 -11.93 -6.36 -2.98
CA HIS A 58 -11.31 -6.59 -4.26
C HIS A 58 -10.66 -7.97 -4.29
N GLN A 59 -11.07 -8.79 -5.26
CA GLN A 59 -10.45 -10.10 -5.49
C GLN A 59 -9.23 -9.95 -6.41
N ILE A 60 -8.13 -10.53 -5.99
CA ILE A 60 -6.83 -10.48 -6.67
C ILE A 60 -6.39 -11.91 -6.95
N PRO A 61 -6.19 -12.29 -8.22
CA PRO A 61 -5.57 -13.57 -8.52
C PRO A 61 -4.17 -13.68 -7.88
N THR A 62 -3.88 -14.79 -7.19
CA THR A 62 -2.58 -15.04 -6.53
C THR A 62 -1.41 -14.85 -7.50
N GLN A 63 -1.59 -15.22 -8.76
CA GLN A 63 -0.60 -15.08 -9.82
C GLN A 63 -0.11 -13.63 -10.03
N PHE A 64 -0.91 -12.63 -9.68
CA PHE A 64 -0.48 -11.23 -9.75
C PHE A 64 0.45 -10.89 -8.58
N LEU A 65 0.17 -11.37 -7.36
CA LEU A 65 1.00 -11.07 -6.19
C LEU A 65 2.40 -11.71 -6.24
N VAL A 66 2.52 -12.84 -6.94
CA VAL A 66 3.82 -13.50 -7.18
C VAL A 66 4.57 -12.94 -8.39
N ASN A 67 3.90 -12.18 -9.25
CA ASN A 67 4.55 -11.55 -10.40
C ASN A 67 5.35 -10.31 -9.94
N PRO A 68 6.68 -10.26 -10.15
CA PRO A 68 7.48 -9.10 -9.75
C PRO A 68 7.11 -7.82 -10.51
N ASP A 69 6.53 -7.94 -11.71
CA ASP A 69 6.10 -6.80 -12.53
C ASP A 69 4.70 -6.29 -12.17
N PHE A 70 4.03 -6.94 -11.20
CA PHE A 70 2.76 -6.44 -10.70
C PHE A 70 2.95 -5.19 -9.86
N GLU A 71 2.19 -4.15 -10.17
CA GLU A 71 2.18 -2.87 -9.46
C GLU A 71 0.90 -2.72 -8.62
N PRO A 72 0.90 -3.07 -7.32
CA PRO A 72 -0.30 -3.05 -6.49
C PRO A 72 -0.99 -1.69 -6.42
N CYS A 73 -0.21 -0.60 -6.33
CA CYS A 73 -0.72 0.76 -6.22
C CYS A 73 -1.46 1.19 -7.49
N SER A 74 -0.85 0.98 -8.66
CA SER A 74 -1.44 1.27 -9.97
C SER A 74 -2.71 0.46 -10.20
N TRP A 75 -2.70 -0.82 -9.82
CA TRP A 75 -3.87 -1.68 -9.91
C TRP A 75 -4.98 -1.21 -8.99
N PHE A 76 -4.70 -0.93 -7.72
CA PHE A 76 -5.68 -0.51 -6.73
C PHE A 76 -6.35 0.81 -7.11
N ALA A 77 -5.58 1.80 -7.55
CA ALA A 77 -6.10 3.09 -8.01
C ALA A 77 -7.09 2.96 -9.19
N ARG A 78 -6.90 1.97 -10.07
CA ARG A 78 -7.84 1.67 -11.16
C ARG A 78 -9.13 1.02 -10.63
N GLN A 79 -9.02 0.13 -9.65
CA GLN A 79 -10.17 -0.58 -9.07
C GLN A 79 -11.04 0.31 -8.20
N SER A 80 -10.46 1.26 -7.47
CA SER A 80 -11.20 2.17 -6.60
C SER A 80 -12.06 3.21 -7.35
N GLY A 81 -12.16 3.11 -8.69
CA GLY A 81 -12.95 4.02 -9.52
C GLY A 81 -12.31 5.39 -9.69
N ASN A 82 -11.06 5.53 -9.27
CA ASN A 82 -10.30 6.77 -9.29
C ASN A 82 -9.67 7.06 -10.67
N SER A 83 -10.40 6.69 -11.72
CA SER A 83 -10.06 6.97 -13.13
C SER A 83 -10.38 8.43 -13.50
N GLY A 84 -10.40 9.33 -12.52
CA GLY A 84 -10.66 10.76 -12.69
C GLY A 84 -9.41 11.50 -13.15
N ALA A 85 -9.22 11.58 -14.47
CA ALA A 85 -8.36 12.51 -15.19
C ALA A 85 -6.82 12.28 -15.09
N GLY A 86 -6.27 11.68 -16.15
CA GLY A 86 -4.83 11.69 -16.36
C GLY A 86 -4.36 10.83 -17.52
N ARG A 87 -4.68 11.24 -18.76
CA ARG A 87 -3.91 10.81 -19.93
C ARG A 87 -2.42 11.11 -19.68
N HIS A 88 -1.57 10.08 -19.80
CA HIS A 88 -0.13 10.12 -20.12
C HIS A 88 0.79 11.14 -19.39
N ASN A 89 1.76 10.60 -18.63
CA ASN A 89 3.18 10.83 -18.92
C ASN A 89 4.08 9.74 -18.28
N PRO A 90 4.71 8.83 -19.04
CA PRO A 90 5.72 7.89 -18.50
C PRO A 90 7.08 8.58 -18.23
N SER A 91 7.08 9.84 -17.77
CA SER A 91 8.30 10.65 -17.68
C SER A 91 8.35 11.57 -16.45
N GLN A 92 7.62 11.24 -15.39
CA GLN A 92 7.86 11.87 -14.09
C GLN A 92 8.57 10.89 -13.17
N HIS A 93 9.87 11.16 -13.01
CA HIS A 93 10.71 10.73 -11.92
C HIS A 93 9.91 10.68 -10.61
N MET A 94 9.69 9.48 -10.10
CA MET A 94 9.59 9.28 -8.66
C MET A 94 10.18 7.91 -8.28
N GLY A 95 11.27 7.56 -8.97
CA GLY A 95 12.31 6.72 -8.40
C GLY A 95 13.26 7.62 -7.61
N ASP A 96 12.85 8.08 -6.43
CA ASP A 96 13.76 8.30 -5.31
C ASP A 96 12.98 8.65 -4.03
N ALA A 97 12.50 7.61 -3.37
CA ALA A 97 12.27 7.66 -1.93
C ALA A 97 12.88 6.41 -1.28
N ARG A 98 14.05 6.00 -1.76
CA ARG A 98 14.93 5.15 -0.96
C ARG A 98 15.75 6.05 -0.04
N ALA A 99 15.69 5.69 1.25
CA ALA A 99 16.66 6.05 2.28
C ALA A 99 16.67 7.51 2.73
N THR A 100 15.78 7.91 3.64
CA THR A 100 16.16 8.72 4.81
C THR A 100 15.12 8.60 5.92
N ARG A 101 15.22 7.56 6.78
CA ARG A 101 14.99 7.70 8.23
C ARG A 101 15.33 6.43 9.04
N VAL A 102 16.61 6.06 9.04
CA VAL A 102 17.18 5.25 10.14
C VAL A 102 18.46 5.94 10.58
N SER A 103 18.32 7.02 11.37
CA SER A 103 19.43 7.67 12.10
C SER A 103 18.92 8.59 13.21
N GLN A 104 17.91 8.16 13.98
CA GLN A 104 17.43 8.94 15.13
C GLN A 104 17.09 8.08 16.36
N ILE A 105 17.80 6.96 16.59
CA ILE A 105 17.68 6.14 17.82
C ILE A 105 19.05 5.77 18.45
N LEU A 106 20.19 6.33 18.00
CA LEU A 106 21.52 5.97 18.56
C LEU A 106 22.37 7.15 19.06
N ASN A 107 21.79 8.28 19.45
CA ASN A 107 22.55 9.40 20.04
C ASN A 107 22.05 9.92 21.40
N SER A 108 21.16 9.19 22.09
CA SER A 108 20.70 9.55 23.44
C SER A 108 21.39 8.76 24.56
N ALA A 109 22.52 8.09 24.31
CA ALA A 109 23.25 7.29 25.30
C ALA A 109 24.70 7.75 25.53
N ALA A 110 25.00 9.05 25.34
CA ALA A 110 26.35 9.58 25.56
C ALA A 110 26.38 10.91 26.33
N ASN A 111 25.40 11.17 27.19
CA ASN A 111 25.49 12.24 28.19
C ASN A 111 24.75 11.81 29.46
N TYR A 112 25.43 11.02 30.28
CA TYR A 112 25.20 11.02 31.72
C TYR A 112 26.34 11.85 32.34
N PRO A 113 26.03 12.88 33.14
CA PRO A 113 27.04 13.59 33.93
C PRO A 113 27.66 12.69 35.00
#